data_AF-A0A0L7LD29-F1
#
_entry.id   AF-A0A0L7LD29-F1
#
_cell.length_a   1.000
_cell.length_b   1.000
_cell.length_c   1.000
_cell.angle_alpha   90.00
_cell.angle_beta   90.00
_cell.angle_gamma   90.00
#
_symmetry.space_group_name_H-M   'P 1'
#
loop_
_entity.id
_entity.type
_entity.pdbx_description
1 polymer ?
#
loop_
_entity_poly.entity_id
_entity_poly.type
_entity_poly.pdbx_seq_one_letter_code
_entity_poly.pdbx_strand_id
1 'polypeptide(L)'
;MYAHDRLSDVIAEQCLNEMYPNVKHVDIQESDESCIIFCVLKKFGIMNSSGVINLEAYRKRVLVARQNEERNSVNDYGGTCIESAEATQHKQDVCKKAKVFNDCTRLYRILLK
;
A
#
# COMPACT_ATOMS: atom_id res chain seq x y z
N MET A 1 13.01 4.64 7.01
CA MET A 1 12.09 5.75 7.26
C MET A 1 10.93 5.58 6.28
N TYR A 2 9.72 5.32 6.76
CA TYR A 2 8.51 5.26 5.92
C TYR A 2 8.07 6.70 5.65
N ALA A 3 7.67 7.02 4.42
CA ALA A 3 7.15 8.35 4.10
C ALA A 3 5.76 8.50 4.75
N HIS A 4 5.67 9.24 5.85
CA HIS A 4 4.40 9.51 6.52
C HIS A 4 3.67 10.62 5.75
N ASP A 5 2.59 10.26 5.07
CA ASP A 5 1.78 11.19 4.26
C ASP A 5 0.34 11.20 4.78
N ARG A 6 -0.17 12.40 5.17
CA ARG A 6 -1.53 12.57 5.69
C ARG A 6 -2.60 12.06 4.75
N LEU A 7 -2.35 12.11 3.44
CA LEU A 7 -3.29 11.60 2.45
C LEU A 7 -3.39 10.08 2.52
N SER A 8 -2.30 9.37 2.86
CA SER A 8 -2.33 7.92 3.05
C SER A 8 -3.16 7.53 4.28
N ASP A 9 -3.10 8.30 5.36
CA ASP A 9 -3.90 8.05 6.57
C ASP A 9 -5.39 8.19 6.30
N VAL A 10 -5.81 9.27 5.61
CA VAL A 10 -7.22 9.49 5.23
C VAL A 10 -7.74 8.36 4.33
N ILE A 11 -6.93 7.92 3.38
CA ILE A 11 -7.32 6.83 2.48
C ILE A 11 -7.36 5.49 3.22
N ALA A 12 -6.45 5.24 4.16
CA ALA A 12 -6.48 4.05 5.00
C ALA A 12 -7.73 4.01 5.89
N GLU A 13 -8.13 5.15 6.48
CA GLU A 13 -9.37 5.28 7.23
C GLU A 13 -10.61 5.02 6.36
N GLN A 14 -10.64 5.55 5.13
CA GLN A 14 -11.71 5.24 4.18
C GLN A 14 -11.77 3.73 3.87
N CYS A 15 -10.63 3.10 3.64
CA CYS A 15 -10.55 1.66 3.40
C CYS A 15 -11.03 0.84 4.59
N LEU A 16 -10.69 1.25 5.81
CA LEU A 16 -11.17 0.61 7.03
C LEU A 16 -12.69 0.73 7.15
N ASN A 17 -13.24 1.93 6.94
CA ASN A 17 -14.69 2.18 6.98
C ASN A 17 -15.46 1.43 5.88
N GLU A 18 -14.87 1.26 4.70
CA GLU A 18 -15.44 0.45 3.60
C GLU A 18 -15.45 -1.05 3.93
N MET A 19 -14.42 -1.55 4.60
CA MET A 19 -14.32 -2.96 4.99
C MET A 19 -15.20 -3.30 6.20
N TYR A 20 -15.38 -2.38 7.15
CA TYR A 20 -16.13 -2.59 8.39
C TYR A 20 -17.24 -1.56 8.57
N PRO A 21 -18.27 -1.53 7.70
CA PRO A 21 -19.37 -0.59 7.84
C PRO A 21 -20.14 -0.88 9.15
N ASN A 22 -20.24 0.11 10.03
CA ASN A 22 -21.02 0.10 11.27
C ASN A 22 -20.45 -0.69 12.47
N VAL A 23 -19.16 -1.01 12.48
CA VAL A 23 -18.54 -1.70 13.63
C VAL A 23 -18.00 -0.66 14.62
N LYS A 24 -18.49 -0.70 15.87
CA LYS A 24 -18.05 0.25 16.92
C LYS A 24 -16.62 -0.01 17.43
N HIS A 25 -16.15 -1.25 17.38
CA HIS A 25 -14.79 -1.70 17.73
C HIS A 25 -14.37 -2.77 16.73
N VAL A 26 -13.35 -2.49 15.92
CA VAL A 26 -12.78 -3.44 14.97
C VAL A 26 -11.51 -4.02 15.59
N ASP A 27 -11.49 -5.32 15.81
CA ASP A 27 -10.25 -6.04 16.12
C ASP A 27 -9.62 -6.43 14.79
N ILE A 28 -8.60 -5.68 14.37
CA ILE A 28 -8.00 -5.81 13.04
C ILE A 28 -7.00 -6.96 13.08
N GLN A 29 -7.28 -8.02 12.33
CA GLN A 29 -6.36 -9.15 12.19
C GLN A 29 -5.26 -8.85 11.16
N GLU A 30 -4.16 -9.60 11.19
CA GLU A 30 -3.05 -9.43 10.25
C GLU A 30 -3.46 -9.63 8.77
N SER A 31 -4.47 -10.46 8.53
CA SER A 31 -5.09 -10.62 7.20
C SER A 31 -5.79 -9.35 6.73
N ASP A 32 -6.39 -8.61 7.65
CA ASP A 32 -7.16 -7.40 7.38
C ASP A 32 -6.23 -6.25 7.00
N GLU A 33 -5.08 -6.16 7.68
CA GLU A 33 -4.01 -5.23 7.31
C GLU A 33 -3.62 -5.39 5.83
N SER A 34 -3.48 -6.62 5.35
CA SER A 34 -3.12 -6.89 3.95
C SER A 34 -4.16 -6.34 2.96
N CYS A 35 -5.45 -6.48 3.29
CA CYS A 35 -6.53 -5.98 2.44
C CYS A 35 -6.74 -4.46 2.56
N ILE A 36 -6.45 -3.87 3.71
CA ILE A 36 -6.42 -2.41 3.86
C ILE A 36 -5.30 -1.83 2.97
N ILE A 37 -4.09 -2.42 3.00
CA ILE A 37 -2.98 -2.03 2.09
C ILE A 37 -3.42 -2.14 0.62
N PHE A 38 -4.05 -3.25 0.24
CA PHE A 38 -4.58 -3.42 -1.11
C PHE A 38 -5.56 -2.32 -1.50
N CYS A 39 -6.53 -2.01 -0.62
CA CYS A 39 -7.49 -0.95 -0.87
C CYS A 39 -6.81 0.41 -1.06
N VAL A 40 -5.80 0.73 -0.23
CA VAL A 40 -5.02 1.97 -0.33
C VAL A 40 -4.28 2.03 -1.67
N LEU A 41 -3.54 0.98 -2.04
CA LEU A 41 -2.82 0.91 -3.32
C LEU A 41 -3.78 1.02 -4.52
N LYS A 42 -4.98 0.44 -4.40
CA LYS A 42 -6.03 0.51 -5.42
C LYS A 42 -6.56 1.92 -5.59
N LYS A 43 -6.87 2.62 -4.50
CA LYS A 43 -7.34 4.02 -4.54
C LYS A 43 -6.29 4.98 -5.08
N PHE A 44 -5.00 4.70 -4.87
CA PHE A 44 -3.90 5.45 -5.49
C PHE A 44 -3.58 5.05 -6.92
N GLY A 45 -4.28 4.04 -7.49
CA GLY A 45 -4.04 3.55 -8.84
C GLY A 45 -2.69 2.82 -9.00
N ILE A 46 -2.02 2.49 -7.89
CA ILE A 46 -0.77 1.73 -7.85
C ILE A 46 -1.04 0.25 -8.11
N MET A 47 -2.22 -0.24 -7.72
CA MET A 47 -2.67 -1.60 -8.01
C MET A 47 -4.08 -1.57 -8.59
N ASN A 48 -4.43 -2.49 -9.49
CA ASN A 48 -5.81 -2.66 -9.96
C ASN A 48 -6.53 -3.81 -9.22
N SER A 49 -7.83 -3.99 -9.49
CA SER A 49 -8.64 -5.05 -8.88
C SER A 49 -8.11 -6.48 -9.12
N SER A 50 -7.30 -6.67 -10.16
CA SER A 50 -6.69 -7.96 -10.51
C SER A 50 -5.29 -8.14 -9.90
N GLY A 51 -4.81 -7.21 -9.06
CA GLY A 51 -3.49 -7.28 -8.44
C GLY A 51 -2.33 -6.92 -9.37
N VAL A 52 -2.58 -6.28 -10.51
CA VAL A 52 -1.54 -5.76 -11.42
C VAL A 52 -1.03 -4.43 -10.87
N ILE A 53 0.29 -4.29 -10.78
CA ILE A 53 0.96 -3.12 -10.21
C ILE A 53 1.31 -2.14 -11.34
N ASN A 54 0.94 -0.88 -11.18
CA ASN A 54 1.32 0.22 -12.05
C ASN A 54 2.54 0.95 -11.47
N LEU A 55 3.73 0.64 -11.99
CA LEU A 55 4.99 1.27 -11.57
C LEU A 55 5.02 2.78 -11.80
N GLU A 56 4.35 3.28 -12.82
CA GLU A 56 4.32 4.72 -13.09
C GLU A 56 3.54 5.46 -12.00
N ALA A 57 2.39 4.92 -11.61
CA ALA A 57 1.59 5.45 -10.50
C ALA A 57 2.38 5.36 -9.17
N TYR A 58 3.08 4.26 -8.93
CA TYR A 58 3.98 4.11 -7.77
C TYR A 58 5.06 5.20 -7.75
N ARG A 59 5.82 5.36 -8.84
CA ARG A 59 6.90 6.35 -8.94
C ARG A 59 6.38 7.77 -8.74
N LYS A 60 5.26 8.11 -9.38
CA LYS A 60 4.57 9.39 -9.18
C LYS A 60 4.23 9.62 -7.70
N ARG A 61 3.73 8.59 -7.02
CA ARG A 61 3.37 8.71 -5.60
C ARG A 61 4.58 8.85 -4.69
N VAL A 62 5.65 8.09 -4.92
CA VAL A 62 6.91 8.23 -4.18
C VAL A 62 7.45 9.66 -4.31
N LEU A 63 7.39 10.24 -5.50
CA LEU A 63 7.80 11.63 -5.72
C LEU A 63 6.95 12.62 -4.92
N VAL A 64 5.62 12.46 -4.90
CA VAL A 64 4.72 13.33 -4.12
C VAL A 64 4.95 13.19 -2.62
N ALA A 65 5.07 11.97 -2.11
CA ALA A 65 5.27 11.71 -0.68
C ALA A 65 6.64 12.23 -0.18
N ARG A 66 7.66 12.23 -1.05
CA ARG A 66 9.03 12.70 -0.74
C ARG A 66 9.31 14.14 -1.16
N GLN A 67 8.38 14.88 -1.77
CA GLN A 67 8.55 16.33 -1.94
C GLN A 67 8.70 17.06 -0.59
N ASN A 68 8.28 16.42 0.51
CA ASN A 68 8.45 16.90 1.88
C ASN A 68 9.73 16.37 2.58
N GLU A 69 10.48 15.45 1.96
CA GLU A 69 11.74 14.89 2.49
C GLU A 69 12.89 15.21 1.53
N GLU A 70 13.90 15.96 1.97
CA GLU A 70 15.03 16.41 1.14
C GLU A 70 15.62 15.31 0.23
N ARG A 71 15.52 15.55 -1.09
CA ARG A 71 16.47 15.28 -2.21
C ARG A 71 17.50 14.14 -2.13
N ASN A 72 17.28 13.07 -1.38
CA ASN A 72 18.16 11.90 -1.40
C ASN A 72 17.60 10.83 -2.36
N SER A 73 18.41 10.52 -3.38
CA SER A 73 18.32 9.43 -4.37
C SER A 73 17.03 8.60 -4.32
N VAL A 74 16.20 8.72 -5.37
CA VAL A 74 15.09 7.80 -5.62
C VAL A 74 15.69 6.43 -5.96
N ASN A 75 16.00 5.63 -4.94
CA ASN A 75 16.26 4.22 -5.16
C ASN A 75 14.90 3.59 -5.51
N ASP A 76 14.63 3.48 -6.81
CA ASP A 76 13.43 2.85 -7.34
C ASP A 76 13.47 1.34 -7.09
N TYR A 77 13.06 0.93 -5.91
CA TYR A 77 12.87 -0.47 -5.56
C TYR A 77 11.59 -1.06 -6.20
N GLY A 78 10.80 -0.26 -6.92
CA GLY A 78 9.52 -0.69 -7.47
C GLY A 78 9.64 -1.92 -8.36
N GLY A 79 10.62 -1.96 -9.26
CA GLY A 79 10.87 -3.11 -10.14
C GLY A 79 11.17 -4.41 -9.39
N THR A 80 12.16 -4.38 -8.50
CA THR A 80 12.55 -5.56 -7.68
C THR A 80 11.43 -6.00 -6.72
N CYS A 81 10.65 -5.05 -6.22
CA CYS A 81 9.50 -5.35 -5.35
C CYS A 81 8.32 -5.95 -6.10
N ILE A 82 8.15 -5.66 -7.40
CA ILE A 82 7.17 -6.35 -8.23
C ILE A 82 7.56 -7.81 -8.38
N GLU A 83 8.81 -8.11 -8.70
CA GLU A 83 9.28 -9.49 -8.84
C GLU A 83 9.03 -10.29 -7.54
N SER A 84 9.29 -9.65 -6.39
CA SER A 84 9.00 -10.23 -5.07
C SER A 84 7.50 -10.46 -4.85
N ALA A 85 6.65 -9.50 -5.24
CA ALA A 85 5.21 -9.60 -5.11
C ALA A 85 4.62 -10.69 -6.04
N GLU A 86 5.15 -10.83 -7.25
CA GLU A 86 4.72 -11.84 -8.24
C GLU A 86 5.22 -13.26 -7.92
N ALA A 87 6.33 -13.37 -7.19
CA ALA A 87 6.85 -14.64 -6.67
C ALA A 87 6.02 -15.21 -5.50
N THR A 88 5.07 -14.44 -4.95
CA THR A 88 4.21 -14.90 -3.85
C THR A 88 3.39 -16.12 -4.27
N GLN A 89 3.45 -17.19 -3.47
CA GLN A 89 2.84 -18.50 -3.74
C GLN A 89 1.32 -18.43 -4.01
N HIS A 90 0.65 -17.42 -3.47
CA HIS A 90 -0.77 -17.16 -3.67
C HIS A 90 -0.97 -16.06 -4.72
N LYS A 91 -0.68 -16.34 -6.00
CA LYS A 91 -0.85 -15.38 -7.11
C LYS A 91 -2.26 -14.78 -7.23
N GLN A 92 -3.26 -15.44 -6.67
CA GLN A 92 -4.67 -15.00 -6.66
C GLN A 92 -5.05 -14.17 -5.42
N ASP A 93 -4.21 -14.13 -4.38
CA ASP A 93 -4.44 -13.34 -3.17
C ASP A 93 -3.89 -11.93 -3.36
N VAL A 94 -4.72 -11.05 -3.92
CA VAL A 94 -4.36 -9.67 -4.22
C VAL A 94 -4.01 -8.87 -2.96
N CYS A 95 -4.59 -9.22 -1.80
CA CYS A 95 -4.29 -8.58 -0.53
C CYS A 95 -2.87 -8.92 -0.05
N LYS A 96 -2.47 -10.19 -0.08
CA LYS A 96 -1.10 -10.59 0.27
C LYS A 96 -0.08 -10.01 -0.70
N LYS A 97 -0.39 -10.01 -2.01
CA LYS A 97 0.48 -9.40 -3.02
C LYS A 97 0.71 -7.90 -2.75
N ALA A 98 -0.36 -7.19 -2.36
CA ALA A 98 -0.28 -5.79 -1.95
C ALA A 98 0.61 -5.58 -0.72
N LYS A 99 0.47 -6.42 0.32
CA LYS A 99 1.31 -6.35 1.52
C LYS A 99 2.79 -6.58 1.20
N VAL A 100 3.13 -7.62 0.45
CA VAL A 100 4.51 -7.90 0.03
C VAL A 100 5.11 -6.71 -0.73
N PHE A 101 4.36 -6.14 -1.68
CA PHE A 101 4.82 -4.98 -2.43
C PHE A 101 5.03 -3.76 -1.53
N ASN A 102 4.08 -3.48 -0.62
CA ASN A 102 4.18 -2.37 0.32
C ASN A 102 5.36 -2.51 1.28
N ASP A 103 5.58 -3.71 1.83
CA ASP A 103 6.65 -3.98 2.79
C ASP A 103 8.02 -3.86 2.14
N CYS A 104 8.15 -4.36 0.90
CA CYS A 104 9.37 -4.24 0.11
C CYS A 104 9.68 -2.77 -0.24
N THR A 105 8.67 -2.02 -0.68
CA THR A 105 8.84 -0.60 -1.06
C THR A 105 8.86 0.36 0.13
N ARG A 106 8.43 -0.10 1.30
CA ARG A 106 8.17 0.69 2.51
C ARG A 106 7.34 1.94 2.22
N LEU A 107 6.37 1.80 1.32
CA LEU A 107 5.61 2.92 0.79
C LEU A 107 4.64 3.49 1.82
N TYR A 108 3.89 2.63 2.50
CA TYR A 108 2.94 3.02 3.53
C TYR A 108 3.19 2.27 4.83
N ARG A 109 2.93 2.97 5.92
CA ARG A 109 2.83 2.40 7.26
C ARG A 109 1.43 2.70 7.76
N ILE A 110 0.58 1.68 7.88
CA ILE A 110 -0.76 1.88 8.42
C ILE A 110 -0.62 2.03 9.94
N LEU A 111 -0.96 3.22 10.45
CA LEU A 111 -1.04 3.48 11.89
C LEU A 111 -2.49 3.31 12.32
N LEU A 112 -2.92 2.06 12.47
CA LEU A 112 -4.22 1.76 13.09
C LEU A 112 -4.08 2.02 14.60
N LYS A 113 -4.81 3.00 15.11
CA LYS A 113 -4.87 3.34 16.54
C LYS A 113 -6.13 2.77 17.17
#